data_AF-A0A7X5TF59-F1
#
_entry.id   AF-A0A7X5TF59-F1
#
_cell.length_a   1.000
_cell.length_b   1.000
_cell.length_c   1.000
_cell.angle_alpha   90.00
_cell.angle_beta   90.00
_cell.angle_gamma   90.00
#
_symmetry.space_group_name_H-M   'P 1'
#
loop_
_entity.id
_entity.type
_entity.pdbx_description
1 polymer ?
#
loop_
_entity_poly.entity_id
_entity_poly.type
_entity_poly.pdbx_seq_one_letter_code
_entity_poly.pdbx_strand_id
1 'polypeptide(L)'
;MDFCRAKVILIGLFSVLSISLSAYDDSPKCFQHLQRNFFQQSTVAEALSLHNAPQSQWFVIGSELENRNRYIPRRMKQQAKRMRRSPLENPFQPEGALELFRQVLWEEFVEVMKKYDGANQRNWRDIFSLIYQSESERINFCIGIE
;
A
#
# COMPACT_ATOMS: atom_id res chain seq x y z
N MET A 1 21.92 69.85 22.32
CA MET A 1 21.45 68.88 21.32
C MET A 1 22.53 67.84 21.22
N ASP A 2 22.28 66.61 21.68
CA ASP A 2 22.91 65.38 21.19
C ASP A 2 22.15 64.19 21.79
N PHE A 3 21.25 63.67 20.98
CA PHE A 3 20.50 62.44 21.18
C PHE A 3 21.31 61.30 20.56
N CYS A 4 21.56 60.21 21.30
CA CYS A 4 20.98 58.91 20.95
C CYS A 4 21.40 57.80 21.92
N ARG A 5 20.36 57.18 22.48
CA ARG A 5 20.37 56.01 23.37
C ARG A 5 20.97 54.79 22.67
N ALA A 6 21.88 54.11 23.35
CA ALA A 6 22.26 52.73 23.05
C ALA A 6 21.03 51.82 23.25
N LYS A 7 20.45 51.33 22.16
CA LYS A 7 19.48 50.23 22.18
C LYS A 7 20.24 48.93 22.05
N VAL A 8 20.40 48.22 23.17
CA VAL A 8 20.79 46.81 23.19
C VAL A 8 19.63 46.02 22.58
N ILE A 9 19.77 45.59 21.33
CA ILE A 9 18.81 44.70 20.68
C ILE A 9 19.17 43.28 21.13
N LEU A 10 18.42 42.78 22.12
CA LEU A 10 18.41 41.37 22.49
C LEU A 10 17.80 40.58 21.31
N ILE A 11 18.64 40.00 20.46
CA ILE A 11 18.21 39.06 19.43
C ILE A 11 17.90 37.74 20.15
N GLY A 12 16.64 37.58 20.53
CA GLY A 12 16.13 36.32 21.05
C GLY A 12 16.21 35.25 19.97
N LEU A 13 17.20 34.36 20.08
CA LEU A 13 17.19 33.07 19.39
C LEU A 13 16.03 32.23 19.94
N PHE A 14 14.82 32.44 19.43
CA PHE A 14 13.76 31.46 19.50
C PHE A 14 14.07 30.40 18.44
N SER A 15 15.01 29.51 18.75
CA SER A 15 15.19 28.25 18.04
C SER A 15 13.94 27.43 18.24
N VAL A 16 12.95 27.64 17.38
CA VAL A 16 11.79 26.75 17.23
C VAL A 16 12.36 25.42 16.77
N LEU A 17 12.68 24.52 17.72
CA LEU A 17 12.84 23.11 17.43
C LEU A 17 11.51 22.67 16.80
N SER A 18 11.49 22.59 15.47
CA SER A 18 10.46 21.84 14.76
C SER A 18 10.66 20.37 15.16
N ILE A 19 10.03 19.97 16.26
CA ILE A 19 9.85 18.57 16.60
C ILE A 19 9.07 18.01 15.41
N SER A 20 9.79 17.37 14.51
CA SER A 20 9.18 16.61 13.43
C SER A 20 8.43 15.49 14.14
N LEU A 21 7.11 15.63 14.28
CA LEU A 21 6.24 14.52 14.65
C LEU A 21 6.44 13.48 13.55
N SER A 22 7.37 12.55 13.78
CA SER A 22 7.53 11.39 12.94
C SER A 22 6.30 10.54 13.20
N ALA A 23 5.30 10.68 12.32
CA ALA A 23 4.16 9.80 12.35
C ALA A 23 4.66 8.36 12.12
N TYR A 24 4.51 7.54 13.16
CA TYR A 24 4.98 6.15 13.17
C TYR A 24 3.91 5.24 12.56
N ASP A 25 4.36 4.25 11.79
CA ASP A 25 3.50 3.25 11.15
C ASP A 25 2.96 2.28 12.21
N ASP A 26 1.67 2.40 12.50
CA ASP A 26 0.95 1.67 13.55
C ASP A 26 0.23 0.43 12.99
N SER A 27 0.57 0.02 11.77
CA SER A 27 -0.05 -1.15 11.12
C SER A 27 0.21 -2.45 11.89
N PRO A 28 -0.82 -3.30 12.12
CA PRO A 28 -0.64 -4.60 12.76
C PRO A 28 0.39 -5.50 12.06
N LYS A 29 1.17 -6.29 12.83
CA LYS A 29 2.17 -7.20 12.26
C LYS A 29 1.57 -8.21 11.28
N CYS A 30 0.36 -8.69 11.55
CA CYS A 30 -0.40 -9.57 10.65
C CYS A 30 -0.58 -8.89 9.28
N PHE A 31 -1.06 -7.65 9.29
CA PHE A 31 -1.29 -6.87 8.07
C PHE A 31 0.02 -6.61 7.30
N GLN A 32 1.11 -6.32 8.00
CA GLN A 32 2.43 -6.18 7.36
C GLN A 32 2.94 -7.49 6.74
N HIS A 33 2.62 -8.64 7.33
CA HIS A 33 2.96 -9.94 6.77
C HIS A 33 2.12 -10.25 5.53
N LEU A 34 0.81 -9.95 5.58
CA LEU A 34 -0.11 -10.08 4.46
C LEU A 34 0.38 -9.27 3.24
N GLN A 35 0.79 -8.02 3.44
CA GLN A 35 1.33 -7.17 2.36
C GLN A 35 2.53 -7.81 1.64
N ARG A 36 3.34 -8.63 2.32
CA ARG A 36 4.54 -9.26 1.75
C ARG A 36 4.27 -10.61 1.11
N ASN A 37 3.09 -11.18 1.29
CA ASN A 37 2.75 -12.55 0.88
C ASN A 37 1.32 -12.64 0.30
N PHE A 38 0.81 -11.55 -0.27
CA PHE A 38 -0.57 -11.48 -0.76
C PHE A 38 -0.74 -12.28 -2.04
N PHE A 39 0.05 -11.99 -3.08
CA PHE A 39 0.01 -12.76 -4.32
C PHE A 39 0.73 -14.09 -4.13
N GLN A 40 -0.04 -15.16 -3.97
CA GLN A 40 0.46 -16.53 -3.88
C GLN A 40 0.32 -17.23 -5.24
N GLN A 41 1.35 -17.98 -5.66
CA GLN A 41 1.39 -18.64 -6.95
C GLN A 41 0.18 -19.56 -7.21
N SER A 42 -0.24 -20.33 -6.20
CA SER A 42 -1.40 -21.24 -6.28
C SER A 42 -2.69 -20.49 -6.54
N THR A 43 -2.96 -19.45 -5.75
CA THR A 43 -4.16 -18.60 -5.85
C THR A 43 -4.24 -17.90 -7.20
N VAL A 44 -3.12 -17.34 -7.67
CA VAL A 44 -3.08 -16.68 -8.99
C VAL A 44 -3.37 -17.68 -10.10
N ALA A 45 -2.76 -18.87 -10.06
CA ALA A 45 -2.97 -19.90 -11.07
C ALA A 45 -4.44 -20.37 -11.10
N GLU A 46 -5.06 -20.55 -9.93
CA GLU A 46 -6.47 -20.89 -9.82
C GLU A 46 -7.36 -19.82 -10.44
N ALA A 47 -7.16 -18.55 -10.09
CA ALA A 47 -7.94 -17.44 -10.65
C ALA A 47 -7.77 -17.32 -12.18
N LEU A 48 -6.55 -17.50 -12.70
CA LEU A 48 -6.29 -17.50 -14.14
C LEU A 48 -6.97 -18.67 -14.86
N SER A 49 -7.05 -19.84 -14.21
CA SER A 49 -7.70 -21.03 -14.76
C SER A 49 -9.21 -20.83 -14.98
N LEU A 50 -9.88 -20.15 -14.05
CA LEU A 50 -11.31 -19.86 -14.11
C LEU A 50 -11.68 -18.87 -15.24
N HIS A 51 -10.70 -18.10 -15.72
CA HIS A 51 -10.89 -17.11 -16.78
C HIS A 51 -10.27 -17.49 -18.12
N ASN A 52 -9.94 -18.77 -18.33
CA ASN A 52 -9.38 -19.32 -19.57
C ASN A 52 -8.11 -18.59 -20.04
N ALA A 53 -7.30 -18.07 -19.12
CA ALA A 53 -6.01 -17.50 -19.48
C ALA A 53 -5.08 -18.62 -20.02
N PRO A 54 -4.17 -18.33 -20.97
CA PRO A 54 -3.26 -19.34 -21.51
C PRO A 54 -2.42 -20.00 -20.39
N GLN A 55 -2.52 -21.32 -20.24
CA GLN A 55 -1.84 -22.06 -19.17
C GLN A 55 -0.32 -21.85 -19.15
N SER A 56 0.28 -21.68 -20.33
CA SER A 56 1.71 -21.37 -20.48
C SER A 56 2.14 -20.07 -19.79
N GLN A 57 1.21 -19.16 -19.51
CA GLN A 57 1.48 -17.88 -18.85
C GLN A 57 1.25 -17.92 -17.33
N TRP A 58 0.54 -18.91 -16.79
CA TRP A 58 0.13 -18.91 -15.37
C TRP A 58 1.32 -18.86 -14.42
N PHE A 59 2.35 -19.66 -14.69
CA PHE A 59 3.56 -19.69 -13.87
C PHE A 59 4.29 -18.32 -13.90
N VAL A 60 4.44 -17.75 -15.09
CA VAL A 60 5.18 -16.50 -15.28
C VAL A 60 4.43 -15.31 -14.68
N ILE A 61 3.11 -15.23 -14.88
CA ILE A 61 2.26 -14.19 -14.29
C ILE A 61 2.26 -14.29 -12.76
N GLY A 62 2.05 -15.50 -12.23
CA GLY A 62 2.07 -15.74 -10.79
C GLY A 62 3.41 -15.37 -10.15
N SER A 63 4.53 -15.76 -10.75
CA SER A 63 5.85 -15.46 -10.23
C SER A 63 6.16 -13.97 -10.28
N GLU A 64 5.74 -13.26 -11.33
CA GLU A 64 5.91 -11.81 -11.40
C GLU A 64 5.05 -11.10 -10.35
N LEU A 65 3.80 -11.52 -10.13
CA LEU A 65 2.91 -10.97 -9.09
C LEU A 65 3.45 -11.25 -7.68
N GLU A 66 3.93 -12.47 -7.42
CA GLU A 66 4.57 -12.81 -6.16
C GLU A 66 5.80 -11.93 -5.91
N ASN A 67 6.62 -11.70 -6.94
CA ASN A 67 7.72 -10.75 -6.89
C ASN A 67 7.25 -9.30 -6.64
N ARG A 68 6.03 -8.92 -7.06
CA ARG A 68 5.47 -7.59 -6.76
C ARG A 68 5.12 -7.40 -5.29
N ASN A 69 4.93 -8.47 -4.51
CA ASN A 69 4.63 -8.35 -3.09
C ASN A 69 5.64 -7.48 -2.33
N ARG A 70 6.93 -7.52 -2.72
CA ARG A 70 7.99 -6.72 -2.09
C ARG A 70 7.80 -5.20 -2.22
N TYR A 71 7.01 -4.75 -3.19
CA TYR A 71 6.77 -3.32 -3.44
C TYR A 71 5.55 -2.79 -2.71
N ILE A 72 4.61 -3.66 -2.34
CA ILE A 72 3.33 -3.27 -1.73
C ILE A 72 3.52 -2.39 -0.48
N PRO A 73 4.33 -2.78 0.54
CA PRO A 73 4.48 -1.95 1.74
C PRO A 73 5.01 -0.55 1.44
N ARG A 74 5.96 -0.46 0.51
CA ARG A 74 6.55 0.83 0.11
C ARG A 74 5.53 1.69 -0.63
N ARG A 75 4.75 1.12 -1.55
CA ARG A 75 3.72 1.86 -2.30
C ARG A 75 2.60 2.34 -1.40
N MET A 76 2.14 1.50 -0.48
CA MET A 76 1.16 1.88 0.53
C MET A 76 1.64 3.11 1.32
N LYS A 77 2.88 3.09 1.83
CA LYS A 77 3.46 4.26 2.52
C LYS A 77 3.54 5.50 1.64
N GLN A 78 3.91 5.34 0.37
CA GLN A 78 4.01 6.47 -0.57
C GLN A 78 2.64 7.09 -0.88
N GLN A 79 1.61 6.28 -1.03
CA GLN A 79 0.25 6.74 -1.26
C GLN A 79 -0.39 7.33 0.01
N ALA A 80 -0.20 6.69 1.17
CA ALA A 80 -0.70 7.17 2.45
C ALA A 80 -0.18 8.57 2.80
N LYS A 81 1.08 8.88 2.48
CA LYS A 81 1.68 10.22 2.65
C LYS A 81 0.99 11.33 1.86
N ARG A 82 0.23 10.98 0.81
CA ARG A 82 -0.53 11.93 -0.02
C ARG A 82 -1.96 12.12 0.48
N MET A 83 -2.40 11.28 1.41
CA MET A 83 -3.71 11.40 2.05
C MET A 83 -3.65 12.48 3.12
N ARG A 84 -4.78 13.16 3.38
CA ARG A 84 -4.86 14.18 4.44
C ARG A 84 -4.46 13.62 5.81
N ARG A 85 -4.79 12.35 6.05
CA ARG A 85 -4.38 11.56 7.20
C ARG A 85 -4.03 10.17 6.71
N SER A 86 -2.85 9.68 7.06
CA SER A 86 -2.44 8.32 6.71
C SER A 86 -3.26 7.32 7.52
N PRO A 87 -3.91 6.33 6.89
CA PRO A 87 -4.61 5.27 7.61
C PRO A 87 -3.65 4.27 8.25
N LEU A 88 -2.36 4.37 7.94
CA LEU A 88 -1.30 3.50 8.47
C LEU A 88 -0.62 4.09 9.71
N GLU A 89 -0.90 5.35 10.04
CA GLU A 89 -0.31 6.04 11.19
C GLU A 89 -1.20 5.91 12.43
N ASN A 90 -0.65 6.19 13.61
CA ASN A 90 -1.39 6.10 14.88
C ASN A 90 -2.49 7.19 15.01
N PRO A 91 -3.73 6.83 15.39
CA PRO A 91 -4.28 5.48 15.45
C PRO A 91 -4.49 4.87 14.07
N PHE A 92 -4.07 3.61 13.91
CA PHE A 92 -4.34 2.80 12.72
C PHE A 92 -5.83 2.84 12.37
N GLN A 93 -6.14 3.02 11.08
CA GLN A 93 -7.50 3.13 10.57
C GLN A 93 -7.83 1.93 9.69
N PRO A 94 -8.50 0.89 10.23
CA PRO A 94 -8.70 -0.38 9.55
C PRO A 94 -9.29 -0.27 8.14
N GLU A 95 -10.39 0.46 7.99
CA GLU A 95 -11.13 0.58 6.74
C GLU A 95 -10.33 1.37 5.70
N GLY A 96 -9.71 2.47 6.11
CA GLY A 96 -8.86 3.27 5.23
C GLY A 96 -7.59 2.52 4.81
N ALA A 97 -7.02 1.70 5.69
CA ALA A 97 -5.86 0.88 5.38
C ALA A 97 -6.23 -0.24 4.40
N LEU A 98 -7.43 -0.82 4.56
CA LEU A 98 -7.98 -1.84 3.66
C LEU A 98 -8.24 -1.28 2.26
N GLU A 99 -8.87 -0.12 2.16
CA GLU A 99 -9.12 0.57 0.89
C GLU A 99 -7.80 0.88 0.16
N LEU A 100 -6.84 1.46 0.89
CA LEU A 100 -5.51 1.74 0.38
C LEU A 100 -4.79 0.47 -0.09
N PHE A 101 -4.87 -0.61 0.69
CA PHE A 101 -4.25 -1.89 0.36
C PHE A 101 -4.84 -2.46 -0.92
N ARG A 102 -6.18 -2.51 -1.03
CA ARG A 102 -6.87 -2.97 -2.25
C ARG A 102 -6.47 -2.16 -3.47
N GLN A 103 -6.36 -0.83 -3.34
CA GLN A 103 -5.92 0.03 -4.43
C GLN A 103 -4.50 -0.32 -4.88
N VAL A 104 -3.54 -0.41 -3.95
CA VAL A 104 -2.15 -0.73 -4.27
C VAL A 104 -2.01 -2.11 -4.90
N LEU A 105 -2.76 -3.10 -4.40
CA LEU A 105 -2.81 -4.44 -4.97
C LEU A 105 -3.32 -4.43 -6.42
N TRP A 106 -4.39 -3.69 -6.67
CA TRP A 106 -4.94 -3.54 -8.03
C TRP A 106 -3.93 -2.90 -8.99
N GLU A 107 -3.20 -1.87 -8.55
CA GLU A 107 -2.18 -1.22 -9.36
C GLU A 107 -1.03 -2.18 -9.72
N GLU A 108 -0.48 -2.92 -8.75
CA GLU A 108 0.56 -3.93 -9.01
C GLU A 108 0.04 -5.06 -9.91
N PHE A 109 -1.21 -5.50 -9.71
CA PHE A 109 -1.85 -6.50 -10.55
C PHE A 109 -1.94 -6.04 -12.01
N VAL A 110 -2.49 -4.85 -12.23
CA VAL A 110 -2.64 -4.27 -13.57
C VAL A 110 -1.29 -4.06 -14.26
N GLU A 111 -0.26 -3.65 -13.52
CA GLU A 111 1.10 -3.51 -14.08
C GLU A 111 1.65 -4.83 -14.63
N VAL A 112 1.36 -5.96 -13.96
CA VAL A 112 1.78 -7.28 -14.44
C VAL A 112 0.92 -7.72 -15.63
N MET A 113 -0.41 -7.62 -15.52
CA MET A 113 -1.32 -8.07 -16.57
C MET A 113 -1.09 -7.35 -17.90
N LYS A 114 -0.76 -6.05 -17.88
CA LYS A 114 -0.38 -5.27 -19.07
C LYS A 114 0.81 -5.86 -19.83
N LYS A 115 1.74 -6.55 -19.15
CA LYS A 115 2.92 -7.15 -19.78
C LYS A 115 2.60 -8.45 -20.52
N TYR A 116 1.66 -9.24 -20.01
CA TYR A 116 1.45 -10.63 -20.44
C TYR A 116 0.15 -10.86 -21.24
N ASP A 117 -0.89 -10.08 -20.97
CA ASP A 117 -2.25 -10.30 -21.53
C ASP A 117 -2.64 -9.24 -22.58
N GLY A 118 -1.72 -8.33 -22.91
CA GLY A 118 -1.97 -7.25 -23.87
C GLY A 118 -3.12 -6.32 -23.46
N ALA A 119 -3.81 -5.73 -24.45
CA ALA A 119 -4.91 -4.77 -24.21
C ALA A 119 -6.28 -5.43 -23.92
N ASN A 120 -6.36 -6.76 -23.79
CA ASN A 120 -7.62 -7.48 -23.65
C ASN A 120 -8.07 -7.52 -22.18
N GLN A 121 -8.47 -6.36 -21.64
CA GLN A 121 -8.76 -6.14 -20.22
C GLN A 121 -10.03 -6.84 -19.68
N ARG A 122 -10.71 -7.66 -20.49
CA ARG A 122 -12.10 -8.08 -20.24
C ARG A 122 -12.29 -8.79 -18.90
N ASN A 123 -11.28 -9.48 -18.40
CA ASN A 123 -11.41 -10.33 -17.20
C ASN A 123 -10.52 -9.88 -16.02
N TRP A 124 -9.76 -8.79 -16.13
CA TRP A 124 -8.77 -8.42 -15.12
C TRP A 124 -9.39 -8.13 -13.76
N ARG A 125 -10.54 -7.45 -13.75
CA ARG A 125 -11.28 -7.16 -12.50
C ARG A 125 -11.74 -8.44 -11.82
N ASP A 126 -12.23 -9.40 -12.59
CA ASP A 126 -12.77 -10.65 -12.06
C ASP A 126 -11.66 -11.55 -11.54
N ILE A 127 -10.55 -11.70 -12.28
CA ILE A 127 -9.35 -12.42 -11.84
C ILE A 127 -8.82 -11.83 -10.53
N PHE A 128 -8.68 -10.50 -10.47
CA PHE A 128 -8.24 -9.82 -9.25
C PHE A 128 -9.23 -10.03 -8.11
N SER A 129 -10.53 -9.96 -8.38
CA SER A 129 -11.57 -10.19 -7.37
C SER A 129 -11.48 -11.59 -6.78
N LEU A 130 -11.25 -12.62 -7.60
CA LEU A 130 -11.07 -14.00 -7.13
C LEU A 130 -9.83 -14.14 -6.23
N ILE A 131 -8.69 -13.58 -6.66
CA ILE A 131 -7.46 -13.56 -5.85
C ILE A 131 -7.73 -12.88 -4.51
N TYR A 132 -8.36 -11.70 -4.54
CA TYR A 132 -8.65 -10.93 -3.34
C TYR A 132 -9.64 -11.63 -2.40
N GLN A 133 -10.68 -12.26 -2.96
CA GLN A 133 -11.68 -13.00 -2.18
C GLN A 133 -11.10 -14.24 -1.51
N SER A 134 -10.19 -14.95 -2.17
CA SER A 134 -9.49 -16.11 -1.57
C SER A 134 -8.67 -15.74 -0.33
N GLU A 135 -8.31 -14.47 -0.19
CA GLU A 135 -7.52 -13.93 0.92
C GLU A 135 -8.37 -13.20 1.96
N SER A 136 -9.69 -13.17 1.77
CA SER A 136 -10.62 -12.33 2.55
C SER A 136 -10.63 -12.66 4.04
N GLU A 137 -10.59 -13.94 4.43
CA GLU A 137 -10.51 -14.35 5.84
C GLU A 137 -9.22 -13.83 6.49
N ARG A 138 -8.08 -13.98 5.80
CA ARG A 138 -6.77 -13.51 6.28
C ARG A 138 -6.73 -11.98 6.37
N ILE A 139 -7.34 -11.29 5.41
CA ILE A 139 -7.51 -9.83 5.42
C ILE A 139 -8.31 -9.40 6.65
N ASN A 140 -9.51 -9.94 6.83
CA ASN A 140 -10.44 -9.52 7.89
C ASN A 140 -9.82 -9.77 9.27
N PHE A 141 -9.20 -10.94 9.45
CA PHE A 141 -8.46 -11.28 10.67
C PHE A 141 -7.32 -10.29 10.95
N CYS A 142 -6.50 -9.94 9.96
CA CYS A 142 -5.37 -9.02 10.17
C CYS A 142 -5.78 -7.58 10.45
N ILE A 143 -6.96 -7.16 9.97
CA ILE A 143 -7.43 -5.77 10.03
C ILE A 143 -8.40 -5.56 11.20
N GLY A 144 -8.99 -6.62 11.75
CA GLY A 144 -9.86 -6.56 12.92
C GLY A 144 -11.29 -6.11 12.61
N ILE A 145 -11.77 -6.39 11.40
CA ILE A 145 -13.14 -6.15 10.97
C ILE A 145 -13.81 -7.53 10.88
N GLU A 146 -14.22 -8.06 12.03
CA GLU A 146 -15.13 -9.22 12.14
C GLU A 146 -16.51 -8.76 12.60
#